data_AF-A0A957JIL7-F1
#
_entry.id   AF-A0A957JIL7-F1
#
_cell.length_a   1.000
_cell.length_b   1.000
_cell.length_c   1.000
_cell.angle_alpha   90.00
_cell.angle_beta   90.00
_cell.angle_gamma   90.00
#
_symmetry.space_group_name_H-M   'P 1'
#
loop_
_entity.id
_entity.type
_entity.pdbx_description
1 polymer ?
#
loop_
_entity_poly.entity_id
_entity_poly.type
_entity_poly.pdbx_seq_one_letter_code
_entity_poly.pdbx_strand_id
1 'polypeptide(L)'
;MPKDIVGRGWSFPIAINPQGGLSLTDENSEIVQAIRIILMTAPGQRVMRPTFGCRLHELVFAPNNVATATLAQRYVEEALKMWEPRINVV
;
A
#
# COMPACT_ATOMS: atom_id res chain seq x y z
N MET A 1 -1.86 -0.47 27.73
CA MET A 1 -0.68 -0.55 26.85
C MET A 1 -0.54 0.78 26.14
N PRO A 2 0.66 1.36 25.99
CA PRO A 2 0.83 2.56 25.19
C PRO A 2 0.36 2.27 23.76
N LYS A 3 -0.38 3.21 23.14
CA LYS A 3 -0.86 3.08 21.77
C LYS A 3 0.35 3.22 20.84
N ASP A 4 0.57 2.24 19.95
CA ASP A 4 1.67 2.32 18.99
C ASP A 4 1.52 3.58 18.12
N ILE A 5 2.62 4.32 17.97
CA ILE A 5 2.62 5.59 17.25
C ILE A 5 2.71 5.29 15.75
N VAL A 6 1.58 5.40 15.04
CA VAL A 6 1.50 5.19 13.58
C VAL A 6 1.95 6.43 12.79
N GLY A 7 1.61 7.62 13.29
CA GLY A 7 1.82 8.91 12.60
C GLY A 7 0.54 9.49 12.00
N ARG A 8 0.69 10.66 11.37
CA ARG A 8 -0.36 11.37 10.62
C ARG A 8 0.17 11.74 9.25
N GLY A 9 -0.60 11.43 8.21
CA GLY A 9 -0.23 11.68 6.81
C GLY A 9 -1.35 12.37 6.04
N TRP A 10 -1.08 12.77 4.80
CA TRP A 10 -2.12 13.26 3.90
C TRP A 10 -3.07 12.12 3.56
N SER A 11 -4.37 12.42 3.41
CA SER A 11 -5.32 11.44 2.93
C SER A 11 -5.00 11.02 1.50
N PHE A 12 -5.26 9.76 1.19
CA PHE A 12 -5.30 9.24 -0.16
C PHE A 12 -6.70 8.68 -0.46
N PRO A 13 -7.40 9.22 -1.50
CA PRO A 13 -6.98 10.28 -2.41
C PRO A 13 -6.75 11.63 -1.71
N ILE A 14 -5.93 12.49 -2.33
CA ILE A 14 -5.68 13.84 -1.82
C ILE A 14 -6.99 14.63 -1.87
N ALA A 15 -7.39 15.19 -0.75
CA ALA A 15 -8.61 15.98 -0.62
C ALA A 15 -8.37 17.22 0.25
N ILE A 16 -9.24 18.22 0.07
CA ILE A 16 -9.30 19.42 0.91
C ILE A 16 -10.35 19.20 2.00
N ASN A 17 -10.01 19.52 3.24
CA ASN A 17 -10.94 19.46 4.37
C ASN A 17 -11.90 20.67 4.36
N PRO A 18 -13.00 20.65 5.13
CA PRO A 18 -13.97 21.75 5.17
C PRO A 18 -13.39 23.11 5.61
N GLN A 19 -12.23 23.10 6.27
CA GLN A 19 -11.51 24.30 6.72
C GLN A 19 -10.53 24.85 5.65
N GLY A 20 -10.48 24.26 4.45
CA GLY A 20 -9.63 24.70 3.34
C GLY A 20 -8.19 24.18 3.39
N GLY A 21 -7.85 23.32 4.35
CA GLY A 21 -6.53 22.67 4.45
C GLY A 21 -6.50 21.30 3.79
N LEU A 22 -5.32 20.66 3.74
CA LEU A 22 -5.22 19.26 3.30
C LEU A 22 -5.90 18.33 4.30
N SER A 23 -6.67 17.38 3.79
CA SER A 23 -7.24 16.31 4.59
C SER A 23 -6.13 15.38 5.07
N LEU A 24 -6.15 15.05 6.35
CA LEU A 24 -5.18 14.17 6.99
C LEU A 24 -5.86 12.86 7.40
N THR A 25 -5.06 11.79 7.41
CA THR A 25 -5.45 10.48 7.91
C THR A 25 -4.54 10.08 9.08
N ASP A 26 -5.08 9.33 10.03
CA ASP A 26 -4.38 8.87 11.21
C ASP A 26 -4.71 7.41 11.54
N GLU A 27 -4.00 6.91 12.56
CA GLU A 27 -4.22 5.59 13.13
C GLU A 27 -4.27 4.48 12.06
N ASN A 28 -5.23 3.58 12.16
CA ASN A 28 -5.38 2.47 11.22
C ASN A 28 -5.71 2.92 9.80
N SER A 29 -6.36 4.08 9.63
CA SER A 29 -6.74 4.59 8.31
C SER A 29 -5.51 4.99 7.49
N GLU A 30 -4.44 5.45 8.14
CA GLU A 30 -3.16 5.73 7.49
C GLU A 30 -2.54 4.45 6.94
N ILE A 31 -2.48 3.37 7.73
CA ILE A 31 -1.92 2.08 7.32
C ILE A 31 -2.69 1.50 6.13
N VAL A 32 -4.03 1.52 6.19
CA VAL A 32 -4.88 1.02 5.10
C VAL A 32 -4.64 1.80 3.80
N GLN A 33 -4.44 3.11 3.88
CA GLN A 33 -4.13 3.94 2.72
C GLN A 33 -2.71 3.68 2.19
N ALA A 34 -1.73 3.50 3.07
CA ALA A 34 -0.37 3.13 2.70
C ALA A 34 -0.32 1.78 1.96
N ILE A 35 -1.01 0.75 2.48
CA ILE A 35 -1.19 -0.55 1.82
C ILE A 35 -1.78 -0.36 0.41
N ARG A 36 -2.86 0.43 0.29
CA ARG A 36 -3.48 0.70 -1.01
C ARG A 36 -2.50 1.35 -1.99
N ILE A 37 -1.74 2.35 -1.55
CA ILE A 37 -0.73 3.03 -2.38
C ILE A 37 0.34 2.03 -2.85
N ILE A 38 0.85 1.17 -1.96
CA ILE A 38 1.85 0.15 -2.30
C ILE A 38 1.30 -0.82 -3.35
N LEU A 39 0.11 -1.38 -3.12
CA LEU A 39 -0.48 -2.39 -4.00
C LEU A 39 -0.92 -1.84 -5.36
N MET A 40 -1.33 -0.57 -5.42
CA MET A 40 -1.77 0.08 -6.66
C MET A 40 -0.62 0.66 -7.49
N THR A 41 0.60 0.73 -6.95
CA THR A 41 1.76 1.27 -7.67
C THR A 41 2.56 0.12 -8.27
N ALA A 42 2.81 0.15 -9.58
CA ALA A 42 3.71 -0.80 -10.23
C ALA A 42 5.18 -0.35 -10.02
N PRO A 43 6.12 -1.28 -9.74
CA PRO A 43 7.55 -1.00 -9.77
C PRO A 43 7.95 -0.25 -11.05
N GLY A 44 8.81 0.75 -10.90
CA GLY A 44 9.23 1.66 -11.97
C GLY A 44 8.37 2.93 -12.13
N GLN A 45 7.15 2.97 -11.58
CA GLN A 45 6.30 4.17 -11.70
C GLN A 45 6.81 5.38 -10.90
N ARG A 46 7.56 5.15 -9.82
CA ARG A 46 8.16 6.23 -9.02
C ARG A 46 9.59 6.49 -9.46
N VAL A 47 9.81 7.64 -10.09
CA VAL A 47 11.09 8.06 -10.73
C VAL A 47 12.32 7.79 -9.86
N MET A 48 12.32 8.21 -8.60
CA MET A 48 13.45 8.05 -7.68
C MET A 48 13.30 6.86 -6.72
N ARG A 49 12.30 6.00 -6.95
CA ARG A 49 12.04 4.78 -6.17
C ARG A 49 11.57 3.66 -7.11
N PRO A 50 12.43 3.18 -8.02
CA PRO A 50 12.03 2.22 -9.05
C PRO A 50 11.59 0.87 -8.47
N THR A 51 12.03 0.50 -7.28
CA THR A 51 11.63 -0.76 -6.62
C THR A 51 10.35 -0.64 -5.79
N PHE A 52 9.81 0.56 -5.62
CA PHE A 52 8.59 0.76 -4.84
C PHE A 52 7.35 0.29 -5.58
N GLY A 53 6.50 -0.48 -4.89
CA GLY A 53 5.21 -0.91 -5.40
C GLY A 53 4.98 -2.42 -5.28
N CYS A 54 4.02 -2.93 -6.03
CA CYS A 54 3.65 -4.33 -6.08
C CYS A 54 3.50 -4.82 -7.53
N ARG A 55 3.86 -6.09 -7.74
CA ARG A 55 3.88 -6.75 -9.06
C ARG A 55 2.53 -7.32 -9.49
N LEU A 56 1.44 -7.02 -8.76
CA LEU A 56 0.08 -7.50 -9.10
C LEU A 56 -0.35 -7.17 -10.53
N HIS A 57 0.11 -6.03 -11.07
CA HIS A 57 -0.17 -5.61 -12.44
C HIS A 57 0.34 -6.60 -13.51
N GLU A 58 1.33 -7.44 -13.19
CA GLU A 58 1.82 -8.49 -14.09
C GLU A 58 0.81 -9.63 -14.28
N LEU A 59 -0.16 -9.76 -13.37
CA LEU A 59 -1.12 -10.85 -13.34
C LEU A 59 -2.46 -10.53 -14.02
N VAL A 60 -2.62 -9.32 -14.58
CA VAL A 60 -3.90 -8.85 -15.17
C VAL A 60 -4.46 -9.80 -16.23
N PHE A 61 -3.59 -10.45 -17.00
CA PHE A 61 -3.97 -11.40 -18.05
C PHE A 61 -3.61 -12.85 -17.72
N ALA A 62 -3.16 -13.12 -16.49
CA ALA A 62 -2.89 -14.48 -16.05
C ALA A 62 -4.20 -15.26 -15.88
N PRO A 63 -4.19 -16.59 -16.09
CA PRO A 63 -5.39 -17.41 -15.91
C PRO A 63 -5.88 -17.36 -14.45
N ASN A 64 -7.20 -17.33 -14.24
CA ASN A 64 -7.79 -17.35 -12.91
C ASN A 64 -7.73 -18.76 -12.29
N ASN A 65 -6.59 -19.12 -11.72
CA ASN A 65 -6.33 -20.43 -11.13
C ASN A 65 -5.49 -20.33 -9.85
N VAL A 66 -5.29 -21.46 -9.18
CA VAL A 66 -4.55 -21.55 -7.91
C VAL A 66 -3.10 -21.08 -8.05
N ALA A 67 -2.46 -21.33 -9.19
CA ALA A 67 -1.08 -20.89 -9.40
C ALA A 67 -0.98 -19.35 -9.45
N THR A 68 -1.87 -18.69 -10.19
CA THR A 68 -1.96 -17.22 -10.23
C THR A 68 -2.31 -16.63 -8.87
N ALA A 69 -3.25 -17.24 -8.14
CA ALA A 69 -3.61 -16.79 -6.79
C ALA A 69 -2.42 -16.90 -5.81
N THR A 70 -1.67 -17.99 -5.87
CA THR A 70 -0.46 -18.20 -5.05
C THR A 70 0.62 -17.17 -5.39
N LEU A 71 0.80 -16.86 -6.68
CA LEU A 71 1.75 -15.85 -7.13
C LEU A 71 1.33 -14.44 -6.69
N ALA A 72 0.03 -14.12 -6.76
CA ALA A 72 -0.51 -12.86 -6.26
C ALA A 72 -0.28 -12.70 -4.75
N GLN A 73 -0.54 -13.75 -3.96
CA GLN A 73 -0.26 -13.76 -2.54
C GLN A 73 1.22 -13.47 -2.27
N ARG A 74 2.13 -14.17 -2.96
CA ARG A 74 3.57 -13.95 -2.82
C ARG A 74 3.96 -12.50 -3.13
N TYR A 75 3.44 -11.92 -4.22
CA TYR A 75 3.72 -10.52 -4.59
C TYR A 75 3.21 -9.51 -3.56
N VAL A 76 2.03 -9.76 -2.99
CA VAL A 76 1.48 -8.92 -1.91
C VAL A 76 2.35 -9.03 -0.66
N GLU A 77 2.70 -10.25 -0.25
CA GLU A 77 3.54 -10.47 0.92
C GLU A 77 4.91 -9.81 0.80
N GLU A 78 5.61 -10.01 -0.33
CA GLU A 78 6.93 -9.43 -0.58
C GLU A 78 6.86 -7.88 -0.56
N ALA A 79 5.84 -7.29 -1.20
CA ALA A 79 5.68 -5.84 -1.25
C ALA A 79 5.36 -5.24 0.13
N LEU A 80 4.45 -5.85 0.90
CA LEU A 80 4.06 -5.34 2.21
C LEU A 80 5.16 -5.55 3.26
N LYS A 81 5.87 -6.70 3.24
CA LYS A 81 7.02 -6.94 4.11
C LYS A 81 8.14 -5.92 3.88
N MET A 82 8.33 -5.47 2.64
CA MET A 82 9.36 -4.49 2.29
C MET A 82 8.96 -3.05 2.62
N TRP A 83 7.72 -2.66 2.32
CA TRP A 83 7.31 -1.25 2.29
C TRP A 83 6.38 -0.81 3.43
N GLU A 84 5.79 -1.74 4.18
CA GLU A 84 4.89 -1.45 5.31
C GLU A 84 5.36 -2.14 6.60
N PRO A 85 6.38 -1.59 7.29
CA PRO A 85 6.98 -2.22 8.48
C PRO A 85 6.06 -2.18 9.72
N ARG A 86 4.93 -1.46 9.66
CA ARG A 86 4.01 -1.26 10.80
C ARG A 86 2.99 -2.39 10.95
N ILE A 87 2.93 -3.33 10.00
CA ILE A 87 2.03 -4.48 10.05
C ILE A 87 2.80 -5.78 10.14
N ASN A 88 2.18 -6.80 10.72
CA ASN A 88 2.64 -8.17 10.59
C ASN A 88 1.88 -8.86 9.44
N VAL A 89 2.61 -9.34 8.45
CA VAL A 89 2.05 -10.09 7.32
C VAL A 89 1.98 -11.56 7.72
N VAL A 90 0.76 -12.06 7.94
CA VAL A 90 0.46 -13.44 8.36
C VAL A 90 -0.16 -14.26 7.25
#